data_AF-A0A2Z5X6C3-F1
#
_entry.id   AF-A0A2Z5X6C3-F1
#
_cell.length_a   1.000
_cell.length_b   1.000
_cell.length_c   1.000
_cell.angle_alpha   90.00
_cell.angle_beta   90.00
_cell.angle_gamma   90.00
#
_symmetry.space_group_name_H-M   'P 1'
#
loop_
_entity.id
_entity.type
_entity.pdbx_description
1 polymer ?
#
loop_
_entity_poly.entity_id
_entity_poly.type
_entity_poly.pdbx_seq_one_letter_code
_entity_poly.pdbx_strand_id
1 'polypeptide(L)'
;MLYKSCYRYFTLLAIAVLWKLATFTTFVANANAQTFEPPVSTPAPTTTIGGGRRGSDGQCLKDRDFQQKDVRGKLSLEQQLIPLLPPNRFGLTIAPNPKFFAYIPKTNAIAVEVTLENHQGKGIARKRLELKTSPSIVAVQFDQISLEVDKDYKWLISVVCEDGDPEDLFAEGIIRRIKPEPSMLAKLEKATAIDKVYMYAKFGIWHEAISELANLRLSQPNSPDLKNNWLNLLKSSSLEPLANIPLKN
;
A
#
# COMPACT_ATOMS: atom_id res chain seq x y z
N MET A 1 42.10 -8.59 -90.04
CA MET A 1 40.88 -9.37 -89.73
C MET A 1 41.22 -10.38 -88.67
N LEU A 2 40.35 -10.46 -87.65
CA LEU A 2 40.22 -11.52 -86.63
C LEU A 2 41.37 -11.65 -85.61
N TYR A 3 41.16 -11.93 -84.33
CA TYR A 3 40.11 -11.73 -83.32
C TYR A 3 40.76 -12.27 -82.03
N LYS A 4 40.31 -11.80 -80.87
CA LYS A 4 40.34 -12.46 -79.54
C LYS A 4 41.55 -12.29 -78.60
N SER A 5 41.14 -11.88 -77.38
CA SER A 5 41.67 -12.22 -76.05
C SER A 5 42.86 -11.45 -75.51
N CYS A 6 42.58 -10.53 -74.57
CA CYS A 6 42.80 -10.85 -73.16
C CYS A 6 42.04 -9.89 -72.24
N TYR A 7 40.98 -10.45 -71.66
CA TYR A 7 40.39 -10.09 -70.39
C TYR A 7 41.49 -10.05 -69.32
N ARG A 8 41.66 -8.95 -68.57
CA ARG A 8 42.24 -9.01 -67.22
C ARG A 8 42.21 -7.66 -66.48
N TYR A 9 41.57 -7.72 -65.32
CA TYR A 9 41.66 -6.78 -64.19
C TYR A 9 41.15 -5.37 -64.42
N PHE A 10 39.91 -5.12 -63.99
CA PHE A 10 39.66 -4.15 -62.90
C PHE A 10 38.22 -4.36 -62.39
N THR A 11 38.04 -5.46 -61.68
CA THR A 11 36.84 -5.70 -60.87
C THR A 11 36.88 -4.84 -59.61
N LEU A 12 35.85 -4.02 -59.46
CA LEU A 12 35.12 -3.75 -58.21
C LEU A 12 35.90 -3.03 -57.08
N LEU A 13 35.86 -1.69 -57.11
CA LEU A 13 35.94 -0.87 -55.91
C LEU A 13 34.59 -0.96 -55.18
N ALA A 14 34.49 -1.93 -54.28
CA ALA A 14 33.35 -2.09 -53.38
C ALA A 14 33.34 -0.95 -52.35
N ILE A 15 32.42 0.00 -52.52
CA ILE A 15 32.08 0.97 -51.48
C ILE A 15 31.20 0.25 -50.46
N ALA A 16 31.83 -0.34 -49.46
CA ALA A 16 31.14 -0.79 -48.26
C ALA A 16 30.75 0.46 -47.43
N VAL A 17 29.59 1.04 -47.74
CA VAL A 17 28.95 2.02 -46.85
C VAL A 17 28.54 1.27 -45.59
N LEU A 18 29.36 1.38 -44.55
CA LEU A 18 29.05 0.92 -43.21
C LEU A 18 27.89 1.76 -42.66
N TRP A 19 26.66 1.32 -42.89
CA TRP A 19 25.52 1.68 -42.06
C TRP A 19 25.78 1.13 -40.66
N LYS A 20 26.46 1.91 -39.82
CA LYS A 20 26.32 1.79 -38.37
C LYS A 20 24.92 2.28 -38.03
N LEU A 21 23.94 1.41 -38.22
CA LEU A 21 22.67 1.50 -37.50
C LEU A 21 23.06 1.43 -36.02
N ALA A 22 23.13 2.59 -35.38
CA ALA A 22 23.02 2.66 -33.94
C ALA A 22 21.63 2.11 -33.62
N THR A 23 21.58 0.81 -33.36
CA THR A 23 20.47 0.19 -32.66
C THR A 23 20.50 0.82 -31.28
N PHE A 24 19.81 1.95 -31.13
CA PHE A 24 19.27 2.34 -29.84
C PHE A 24 18.36 1.19 -29.45
N THR A 25 18.88 0.25 -28.66
CA THR A 25 18.04 -0.60 -27.85
C THR A 25 17.30 0.35 -26.94
N THR A 26 16.09 0.73 -27.34
CA THR A 26 15.13 1.29 -26.42
C THR A 26 14.96 0.24 -25.35
N PHE A 27 15.59 0.47 -24.20
CA PHE A 27 15.18 -0.20 -22.98
C PHE A 27 13.72 0.21 -22.79
N VAL A 28 12.81 -0.65 -23.25
CA VAL A 28 11.45 -0.63 -22.74
C VAL A 28 11.62 -0.95 -21.27
N ALA A 29 11.55 0.10 -20.45
CA ALA A 29 11.34 -0.08 -19.03
C ALA A 29 10.04 -0.87 -18.92
N ASN A 30 10.14 -2.17 -18.66
CA ASN A 30 8.99 -2.96 -18.29
C ASN A 30 8.28 -2.17 -17.19
N ALA A 31 6.99 -1.91 -17.40
CA ALA A 31 6.13 -1.32 -16.40
C ALA A 31 6.21 -2.23 -15.16
N ASN A 32 7.09 -1.86 -14.22
CA ASN A 32 7.36 -2.59 -12.99
C ASN A 32 6.18 -2.42 -12.05
N ALA A 33 5.04 -3.00 -12.39
CA ALA A 33 3.95 -3.20 -11.45
C ALA A 33 4.37 -4.32 -10.48
N GLN A 34 5.28 -4.03 -9.54
CA GLN A 34 5.63 -4.99 -8.50
C GLN A 34 4.47 -5.13 -7.51
N THR A 35 3.95 -6.34 -7.41
CA THR A 35 2.96 -6.77 -6.43
C THR A 35 3.59 -6.88 -5.04
N PHE A 36 2.81 -6.68 -3.98
CA PHE A 36 3.28 -6.90 -2.61
C PHE A 36 3.61 -8.40 -2.39
N GLU A 37 4.78 -8.66 -1.81
CA GLU A 37 5.22 -10.00 -1.41
C GLU A 37 5.14 -10.11 0.12
N PRO A 38 4.28 -10.99 0.67
CA PRO A 38 4.22 -11.20 2.12
C PRO A 38 5.57 -11.68 2.67
N PRO A 39 6.00 -11.18 3.85
CA PRO A 39 7.30 -11.56 4.42
C PRO A 39 7.34 -13.04 4.81
N VAL A 40 8.22 -13.82 4.16
CA VAL A 40 8.36 -15.27 4.40
C VAL A 40 9.11 -15.57 5.70
N SER A 41 10.14 -14.78 6.02
CA SER A 41 10.98 -14.98 7.22
C SER A 41 10.37 -14.40 8.50
N THR A 42 9.34 -13.56 8.37
CA THR A 42 8.71 -12.85 9.49
C THR A 42 7.19 -13.03 9.41
N PRO A 43 6.66 -14.21 9.79
CA PRO A 43 5.23 -14.49 9.68
C PRO A 43 4.41 -13.63 10.66
N ALA A 44 3.13 -13.48 10.34
CA ALA A 44 2.15 -12.86 11.23
C ALA A 44 2.06 -13.64 12.55
N PRO A 45 1.78 -12.98 13.69
CA PRO A 45 1.61 -13.67 14.97
C PRO A 45 0.49 -14.71 14.93
N THR A 46 0.68 -15.85 15.58
CA THR A 46 -0.32 -16.94 15.67
C THR A 46 -1.28 -16.78 16.85
N THR A 47 -0.96 -15.93 17.82
CA THR A 47 -1.82 -15.63 18.97
C THR A 47 -2.55 -14.31 18.74
N THR A 48 -3.86 -14.29 18.98
CA THR A 48 -4.62 -13.05 19.04
C THR A 48 -4.27 -12.30 20.32
N ILE A 49 -3.98 -11.00 20.21
CA ILE A 49 -3.86 -10.12 21.38
C ILE A 49 -5.29 -9.93 21.90
N GLY A 50 -5.67 -10.73 22.90
CA GLY A 50 -7.03 -10.88 23.39
C GLY A 50 -7.76 -9.55 23.62
N GLY A 51 -9.05 -9.53 23.28
CA GLY A 51 -9.93 -8.38 23.43
C GLY A 51 -11.35 -8.76 23.06
N GLY A 52 -12.04 -9.46 23.96
CA GLY A 52 -13.44 -9.84 23.75
C GLY A 52 -14.35 -8.62 23.77
N ARG A 53 -14.67 -8.07 22.59
CA ARG A 53 -15.77 -7.13 22.38
C ARG A 53 -16.84 -7.83 21.55
N ARG A 54 -18.08 -7.83 22.04
CA ARG A 54 -19.22 -8.45 21.34
C ARG A 54 -19.52 -7.59 20.11
N GLY A 55 -19.56 -8.21 18.94
CA GLY A 55 -19.85 -7.53 17.68
C GLY A 55 -21.30 -7.10 17.63
N SER A 56 -21.54 -5.80 17.65
CA SER A 56 -22.74 -5.20 17.08
C SER A 56 -22.66 -5.30 15.55
N ASP A 57 -23.73 -4.91 14.83
CA ASP A 57 -23.66 -4.70 13.39
C ASP A 57 -22.64 -3.63 12.99
N GLY A 58 -22.10 -2.91 14.01
CA GLY A 58 -21.03 -1.96 13.88
C GLY A 58 -21.47 -0.91 12.89
N GLN A 59 -22.46 -0.11 13.21
CA GLN A 59 -22.84 1.01 12.35
C GLN A 59 -23.37 2.09 13.27
N CYS A 60 -23.18 3.35 12.90
CA CYS A 60 -24.01 4.37 13.53
C CYS A 60 -25.47 4.00 13.29
N LEU A 61 -26.34 4.20 14.27
CA LEU A 61 -27.77 3.85 14.13
C LEU A 61 -28.39 4.48 12.87
N LYS A 62 -27.91 5.68 12.50
CA LYS A 62 -28.29 6.45 11.30
C LYS A 62 -27.72 5.89 9.98
N ASP A 63 -26.79 4.94 10.02
CA ASP A 63 -26.12 4.34 8.85
C ASP A 63 -26.79 3.07 8.34
N ARG A 64 -27.75 2.50 9.08
CA ARG A 64 -28.45 1.26 8.71
C ARG A 64 -29.14 1.34 7.35
N ASP A 65 -29.52 2.55 6.92
CA ASP A 65 -30.14 2.80 5.62
C ASP A 65 -29.13 2.83 4.45
N PHE A 66 -27.82 2.98 4.72
CA PHE A 66 -26.78 3.00 3.68
C PHE A 66 -26.39 1.60 3.19
N GLN A 67 -26.97 0.55 3.76
CA GLN A 67 -26.46 -0.81 3.62
C GLN A 67 -27.43 -1.69 2.85
N GLN A 68 -27.18 -1.75 1.54
CA GLN A 68 -27.77 -2.78 0.70
C GLN A 68 -27.01 -4.10 0.98
N LYS A 69 -27.53 -4.89 1.92
CA LYS A 69 -27.04 -6.25 2.18
C LYS A 69 -27.31 -7.11 0.94
N ASP A 70 -26.36 -7.95 0.55
CA ASP A 70 -26.61 -8.94 -0.50
C ASP A 70 -27.66 -9.97 -0.03
N VAL A 71 -28.14 -10.82 -0.94
CA VAL A 71 -29.16 -11.86 -0.66
C VAL A 71 -28.71 -12.84 0.45
N ARG A 72 -27.41 -12.84 0.82
CA ARG A 72 -26.80 -13.66 1.87
C ARG A 72 -26.45 -12.86 3.14
N GLY A 73 -26.84 -11.59 3.22
CA GLY A 73 -26.58 -10.72 4.35
C GLY A 73 -25.13 -10.21 4.45
N LYS A 74 -24.30 -10.39 3.41
CA LYS A 74 -22.90 -9.98 3.42
C LYS A 74 -22.74 -8.53 2.93
N LEU A 75 -21.92 -7.77 3.66
CA LEU A 75 -21.54 -6.41 3.30
C LEU A 75 -20.43 -6.40 2.26
N SER A 76 -20.47 -5.44 1.33
CA SER A 76 -19.34 -5.17 0.44
C SER A 76 -18.16 -4.59 1.22
N LEU A 77 -16.94 -4.66 0.67
CA LEU A 77 -15.75 -4.04 1.31
C LEU A 77 -15.95 -2.52 1.49
N GLU A 78 -16.58 -1.85 0.52
CA GLU A 78 -16.87 -0.42 0.56
C GLU A 78 -17.93 -0.02 1.63
N GLN A 79 -18.57 -0.99 2.25
CA GLN A 79 -19.52 -0.79 3.35
C GLN A 79 -18.89 -1.02 4.72
N GLN A 80 -17.59 -1.36 4.79
CA GLN A 80 -16.90 -1.77 6.01
C GLN A 80 -15.73 -0.83 6.33
N LEU A 81 -15.51 -0.58 7.61
CA LEU A 81 -14.27 0.02 8.11
C LEU A 81 -13.13 -0.97 7.88
N ILE A 82 -12.10 -0.58 7.12
CA ILE A 82 -11.03 -1.50 6.71
C ILE A 82 -9.66 -0.88 6.96
N PRO A 83 -8.79 -1.50 7.78
CA PRO A 83 -7.37 -1.15 7.76
C PRO A 83 -6.80 -1.57 6.41
N LEU A 84 -6.08 -0.66 5.74
CA LEU A 84 -5.38 -1.00 4.50
C LEU A 84 -4.15 -1.82 4.88
N LEU A 85 -4.36 -3.12 5.02
CA LEU A 85 -3.38 -4.14 5.35
C LEU A 85 -3.53 -5.33 4.41
N PRO A 86 -2.48 -6.17 4.28
CA PRO A 86 -2.60 -7.46 3.60
C PRO A 86 -3.67 -8.36 4.26
N PRO A 87 -4.13 -9.43 3.59
CA PRO A 87 -5.26 -10.25 4.06
C PRO A 87 -5.07 -10.87 5.46
N ASN A 88 -3.82 -11.10 5.87
CA ASN A 88 -3.48 -11.61 7.21
C ASN A 88 -3.53 -10.53 8.32
N ARG A 89 -3.93 -9.30 7.98
CA ARG A 89 -4.00 -8.13 8.87
C ARG A 89 -2.68 -7.80 9.57
N PHE A 90 -1.55 -8.13 8.93
CA PHE A 90 -0.22 -7.93 9.47
C PHE A 90 0.65 -7.12 8.50
N GLY A 91 1.32 -6.09 9.01
CA GLY A 91 2.23 -5.25 8.25
C GLY A 91 3.58 -5.09 8.94
N LEU A 92 4.66 -5.09 8.17
CA LEU A 92 5.99 -4.71 8.66
C LEU A 92 6.24 -3.22 8.45
N THR A 93 7.09 -2.67 9.33
CA THR A 93 7.65 -1.34 9.20
C THR A 93 9.12 -1.32 9.59
N ILE A 94 9.89 -0.35 9.07
CA ILE A 94 11.25 -0.03 9.54
C ILE A 94 11.30 1.29 10.33
N ALA A 95 10.26 2.12 10.18
CA ALA A 95 10.13 3.38 10.88
C ALA A 95 9.79 3.18 12.38
N PRO A 96 10.36 3.99 13.29
CA PRO A 96 9.92 4.05 14.68
C PRO A 96 8.49 4.60 14.81
N ASN A 97 8.05 5.46 13.91
CA ASN A 97 6.73 6.08 13.93
C ASN A 97 6.09 6.01 12.54
N PRO A 98 5.45 4.88 12.19
CA PRO A 98 4.85 4.66 10.88
C PRO A 98 3.49 5.34 10.73
N LYS A 99 3.05 5.50 9.48
CA LYS A 99 1.67 5.86 9.16
C LYS A 99 0.80 4.60 9.05
N PHE A 100 -0.42 4.70 9.54
CA PHE A 100 -1.49 3.72 9.44
C PHE A 100 -2.52 4.23 8.45
N PHE A 101 -2.97 3.38 7.53
CA PHE A 101 -3.97 3.75 6.53
C PHE A 101 -5.24 2.94 6.77
N ALA A 102 -6.38 3.61 6.75
CA ALA A 102 -7.68 2.96 6.88
C ALA A 102 -8.70 3.58 5.93
N TYR A 103 -9.56 2.73 5.39
CA TYR A 103 -10.72 3.10 4.62
C TYR A 103 -11.90 3.30 5.57
N ILE A 104 -12.49 4.49 5.50
CA ILE A 104 -13.71 4.85 6.21
C ILE A 104 -14.86 4.76 5.21
N PRO A 105 -15.86 3.88 5.43
CA PRO A 105 -17.02 3.76 4.57
C PRO A 105 -17.91 5.00 4.67
N LYS A 106 -18.94 5.08 3.84
CA LYS A 106 -19.98 6.10 4.02
C LYS A 106 -20.63 5.92 5.40
N THR A 107 -20.59 6.96 6.21
CA THR A 107 -21.05 6.95 7.61
C THR A 107 -21.45 8.35 8.07
N ASN A 108 -22.37 8.43 9.01
CA ASN A 108 -22.75 9.62 9.77
C ASN A 108 -21.85 9.86 11.00
N ALA A 109 -20.80 9.06 11.21
CA ALA A 109 -19.86 9.27 12.30
C ALA A 109 -19.20 10.65 12.24
N ILE A 110 -19.05 11.28 13.41
CA ILE A 110 -18.44 12.61 13.56
C ILE A 110 -16.91 12.53 13.59
N ALA A 111 -16.34 11.39 14.01
CA ALA A 111 -14.91 11.18 14.10
C ALA A 111 -14.53 9.71 13.91
N VAL A 112 -13.23 9.45 13.80
CA VAL A 112 -12.63 8.14 14.02
C VAL A 112 -11.63 8.22 15.16
N GLU A 113 -11.58 7.19 15.99
CA GLU A 113 -10.57 7.01 17.00
C GLU A 113 -9.64 5.88 16.58
N VAL A 114 -8.32 6.11 16.65
CA VAL A 114 -7.32 5.07 16.46
C VAL A 114 -6.57 4.89 17.77
N THR A 115 -6.39 3.65 18.19
CA THR A 115 -5.61 3.28 19.37
C THR A 115 -4.49 2.34 18.98
N LEU A 116 -3.40 2.41 19.75
CA LEU A 116 -2.25 1.52 19.60
C LEU A 116 -2.02 0.83 20.94
N GLU A 117 -1.98 -0.49 20.92
CA GLU A 117 -1.73 -1.36 22.06
C GLU A 117 -0.38 -2.06 21.89
N ASN A 118 0.38 -2.19 22.97
CA ASN A 118 1.60 -2.99 22.99
C ASN A 118 1.28 -4.52 23.04
N HIS A 119 2.32 -5.35 22.99
CA HIS A 119 2.20 -6.82 23.09
C HIS A 119 1.50 -7.35 24.36
N GLN A 120 1.33 -6.51 25.41
CA GLN A 120 0.62 -6.86 26.64
C GLN A 120 -0.86 -6.44 26.60
N GLY A 121 -1.34 -5.87 25.49
CA GLY A 121 -2.69 -5.31 25.38
C GLY A 121 -2.85 -3.96 26.08
N LYS A 122 -1.76 -3.32 26.52
CA LYS A 122 -1.82 -1.98 27.13
C LYS A 122 -1.86 -0.93 26.02
N GLY A 123 -2.89 -0.09 26.04
CA GLY A 123 -2.96 1.10 25.20
C GLY A 123 -1.79 2.04 25.47
N ILE A 124 -0.99 2.34 24.45
CA ILE A 124 0.18 3.22 24.51
C ILE A 124 0.00 4.52 23.72
N ALA A 125 -0.95 4.57 22.79
CA ALA A 125 -1.31 5.79 22.08
C ALA A 125 -2.79 5.77 21.66
N ARG A 126 -3.35 6.96 21.50
CA ARG A 126 -4.71 7.20 21.01
C ARG A 126 -4.71 8.49 20.19
N LYS A 127 -5.43 8.49 19.07
CA LYS A 127 -5.61 9.67 18.21
C LYS A 127 -7.03 9.72 17.69
N ARG A 128 -7.67 10.87 17.85
CA ARG A 128 -9.00 11.15 17.29
C ARG A 128 -8.85 12.04 16.06
N LEU A 129 -9.55 11.69 14.98
CA LEU A 129 -9.60 12.47 13.74
C LEU A 129 -11.05 12.81 13.43
N GLU A 130 -11.36 14.10 13.37
CA GLU A 130 -12.68 14.58 13.00
C GLU A 130 -12.98 14.25 11.53
N LEU A 131 -14.10 13.58 11.29
CA LEU A 131 -14.52 13.15 9.96
C LEU A 131 -15.26 14.28 9.26
N LYS A 132 -14.62 14.88 8.26
CA LYS A 132 -15.23 15.93 7.44
C LYS A 132 -16.04 15.39 6.27
N THR A 133 -15.56 14.31 5.63
CA THR A 133 -16.29 13.65 4.53
C THR A 133 -16.00 12.16 4.53
N SER A 134 -16.98 11.37 4.12
CA SER A 134 -16.91 9.92 3.90
C SER A 134 -17.68 9.55 2.61
N PRO A 135 -17.32 8.47 1.90
CA PRO A 135 -16.21 7.55 2.16
C PRO A 135 -14.84 8.17 1.82
N SER A 136 -13.78 7.77 2.53
CA SER A 136 -12.41 8.20 2.23
C SER A 136 -11.36 7.28 2.86
N ILE A 137 -10.13 7.30 2.32
CA ILE A 137 -8.97 6.70 2.97
C ILE A 137 -8.23 7.77 3.77
N VAL A 138 -8.01 7.50 5.04
CA VAL A 138 -7.31 8.39 5.98
C VAL A 138 -5.95 7.83 6.37
N ALA A 139 -4.98 8.72 6.57
CA ALA A 139 -3.67 8.40 7.11
C ALA A 139 -3.60 8.86 8.57
N VAL A 140 -3.11 7.99 9.46
CA VAL A 140 -2.99 8.27 10.89
C VAL A 140 -1.55 8.04 11.31
N GLN A 141 -0.96 9.02 11.98
CA GLN A 141 0.34 8.90 12.60
C GLN A 141 0.24 9.40 14.03
N PHE A 142 0.71 8.63 15.00
CA PHE A 142 0.63 9.01 16.40
C PHE A 142 1.75 9.98 16.77
N ASP A 143 1.45 10.87 17.69
CA ASP A 143 2.42 11.81 18.22
C ASP A 143 3.22 11.12 19.33
N GLN A 144 4.53 11.37 19.40
CA GLN A 144 5.41 10.91 20.49
C GLN A 144 5.49 9.38 20.69
N ILE A 145 5.25 8.58 19.65
CA ILE A 145 5.51 7.12 19.69
C ILE A 145 6.85 6.75 19.07
N SER A 146 7.43 5.67 19.55
CA SER A 146 8.55 4.98 18.92
C SER A 146 8.39 3.48 19.13
N LEU A 147 7.99 2.77 18.07
CA LEU A 147 7.87 1.31 18.08
C LEU A 147 9.26 0.69 18.28
N GLU A 148 9.32 -0.30 19.16
CA GLU A 148 10.52 -1.08 19.39
C GLU A 148 10.71 -2.11 18.27
N VAL A 149 11.97 -2.37 17.93
CA VAL A 149 12.33 -3.41 16.95
C VAL A 149 11.94 -4.79 17.49
N ASP A 150 11.41 -5.63 16.60
CA ASP A 150 10.97 -7.00 16.84
C ASP A 150 9.85 -7.13 17.89
N LYS A 151 9.06 -6.07 18.07
CA LYS A 151 7.85 -6.07 18.90
C LYS A 151 6.60 -5.91 18.05
N ASP A 152 5.58 -6.69 18.42
CA ASP A 152 4.23 -6.59 17.87
C ASP A 152 3.40 -5.57 18.63
N TYR A 153 2.67 -4.78 17.86
CA TYR A 153 1.67 -3.85 18.36
C TYR A 153 0.36 -4.11 17.62
N LYS A 154 -0.75 -4.06 18.36
CA LYS A 154 -2.08 -4.10 17.77
C LYS A 154 -2.57 -2.67 17.65
N TRP A 155 -3.11 -2.31 16.51
CA TRP A 155 -3.79 -1.03 16.34
C TRP A 155 -5.24 -1.28 15.98
N LEU A 156 -6.11 -0.46 16.55
CA LEU A 156 -7.54 -0.53 16.35
C LEU A 156 -7.99 0.82 15.83
N ILE A 157 -8.86 0.81 14.83
CA ILE A 157 -9.59 2.00 14.39
C ILE A 157 -11.06 1.78 14.67
N SER A 158 -11.73 2.78 15.21
CA SER A 158 -13.18 2.81 15.37
C SER A 158 -13.80 4.10 14.87
N VAL A 159 -15.07 4.04 14.47
CA VAL A 159 -15.86 5.25 14.19
C VAL A 159 -16.47 5.78 15.49
N VAL A 160 -16.80 7.06 15.55
CA VAL A 160 -17.50 7.68 16.68
C VAL A 160 -18.78 8.32 16.17
N CYS A 161 -19.93 7.79 16.58
CA CYS A 161 -21.25 8.21 16.08
C CYS A 161 -21.83 9.39 16.87
N GLU A 162 -21.93 9.26 18.19
CA GLU A 162 -22.27 10.29 19.18
C GLU A 162 -21.48 9.97 20.47
N ASP A 163 -21.27 10.94 21.37
CA ASP A 163 -20.51 10.69 22.60
C ASP A 163 -21.24 9.64 23.48
N GLY A 164 -20.61 8.48 23.67
CA GLY A 164 -21.02 7.49 24.67
C GLY A 164 -21.69 6.21 24.16
N ASP A 165 -21.69 5.91 22.86
CA ASP A 165 -22.24 4.63 22.37
C ASP A 165 -21.21 3.49 22.54
N PRO A 166 -21.53 2.40 23.26
CA PRO A 166 -20.55 1.35 23.64
C PRO A 166 -20.23 0.32 22.54
N GLU A 167 -20.71 0.54 21.31
CA GLU A 167 -20.72 -0.46 20.23
C GLU A 167 -20.15 0.07 18.90
N ASP A 168 -19.13 0.93 18.96
CA ASP A 168 -18.45 1.47 17.78
C ASP A 168 -17.88 0.35 16.89
N LEU A 169 -18.09 0.46 15.57
CA LEU A 169 -17.32 -0.30 14.58
C LEU A 169 -15.88 -0.26 14.95
N PHE A 170 -15.22 -1.41 14.98
CA PHE A 170 -13.77 -1.40 14.97
C PHE A 170 -13.23 -2.37 13.95
N ALA A 171 -12.10 -1.99 13.41
CA ALA A 171 -11.27 -2.88 12.64
C ALA A 171 -9.85 -2.78 13.19
N GLU A 172 -9.09 -3.86 13.07
CA GLU A 172 -7.80 -3.98 13.72
C GLU A 172 -6.76 -4.59 12.81
N GLY A 173 -5.51 -4.35 13.17
CA GLY A 173 -4.36 -4.96 12.54
C GLY A 173 -3.16 -5.03 13.47
N ILE A 174 -2.17 -5.78 13.03
CA ILE A 174 -0.91 -5.95 13.73
C ILE A 174 0.19 -5.28 12.92
N ILE A 175 1.06 -4.56 13.61
CA ILE A 175 2.28 -4.00 13.07
C ILE A 175 3.50 -4.51 13.83
N ARG A 176 4.56 -4.84 13.10
CA ARG A 176 5.88 -5.15 13.68
C ARG A 176 6.94 -4.26 13.07
N ARG A 177 7.73 -3.60 13.92
CA ARG A 177 8.93 -2.91 13.44
C ARG A 177 10.07 -3.90 13.32
N ILE A 178 10.73 -3.95 12.17
CA ILE A 178 11.91 -4.77 11.92
C ILE A 178 13.15 -3.89 11.80
N LYS A 179 14.32 -4.47 12.05
CA LYS A 179 15.60 -3.83 11.72
C LYS A 179 15.89 -4.05 10.23
N PRO A 180 16.04 -3.00 9.42
CA PRO A 180 16.41 -3.17 8.01
C PRO A 180 17.86 -3.65 7.89
N GLU A 181 18.11 -4.52 6.91
CA GLU A 181 19.47 -4.94 6.56
C GLU A 181 20.29 -3.77 6.00
N PRO A 182 21.58 -3.61 6.35
CA PRO A 182 22.40 -2.51 5.84
C PRO A 182 22.47 -2.43 4.31
N SER A 183 22.49 -3.60 3.65
CA SER A 183 22.49 -3.68 2.19
C SER A 183 21.18 -3.20 1.56
N MET A 184 20.06 -3.32 2.26
CA MET A 184 18.77 -2.78 1.85
C MET A 184 18.75 -1.25 2.00
N LEU A 185 19.24 -0.72 3.13
CA LEU A 185 19.34 0.73 3.34
C LEU A 185 20.17 1.41 2.25
N ALA A 186 21.35 0.84 1.92
CA ALA A 186 22.21 1.38 0.87
C ALA A 186 21.54 1.39 -0.52
N LYS A 187 20.63 0.45 -0.81
CA LYS A 187 19.83 0.44 -2.04
C LYS A 187 18.73 1.50 -2.00
N LEU A 188 18.03 1.62 -0.87
CA LEU A 188 16.97 2.62 -0.68
C LEU A 188 17.50 4.05 -0.80
N GLU A 189 18.70 4.34 -0.30
CA GLU A 189 19.33 5.67 -0.40
C GLU A 189 19.50 6.15 -1.84
N LYS A 190 19.77 5.23 -2.77
CA LYS A 190 20.01 5.53 -4.19
C LYS A 190 18.76 5.42 -5.06
N ALA A 191 17.66 4.92 -4.49
CA ALA A 191 16.44 4.63 -5.21
C ALA A 191 15.60 5.88 -5.46
N THR A 192 14.92 5.93 -6.61
CA THR A 192 13.86 6.91 -6.83
C THR A 192 12.70 6.65 -5.87
N ALA A 193 11.81 7.63 -5.68
CA ALA A 193 10.66 7.46 -4.77
C ALA A 193 9.77 6.27 -5.17
N ILE A 194 9.53 6.06 -6.47
CA ILE A 194 8.74 4.93 -6.93
C ILE A 194 9.50 3.60 -6.80
N ASP A 195 10.81 3.59 -7.03
CA ASP A 195 11.62 2.38 -6.80
C ASP A 195 11.65 1.98 -5.33
N LYS A 196 11.60 2.95 -4.40
CA LYS A 196 11.43 2.66 -2.96
C LYS A 196 10.12 1.94 -2.69
N VAL A 197 9.01 2.38 -3.27
CA VAL A 197 7.70 1.69 -3.15
C VAL A 197 7.83 0.22 -3.56
N TYR A 198 8.43 -0.03 -4.73
CA TYR A 198 8.62 -1.38 -5.25
C TYR A 198 9.51 -2.23 -4.33
N MET A 199 10.62 -1.67 -3.86
CA MET A 199 11.50 -2.36 -2.92
C MET A 199 10.78 -2.70 -1.62
N TYR A 200 10.09 -1.73 -0.99
CA TYR A 200 9.32 -1.99 0.23
C TYR A 200 8.28 -3.08 0.03
N ALA A 201 7.53 -3.05 -1.08
CA ALA A 201 6.53 -4.06 -1.41
C ALA A 201 7.16 -5.45 -1.59
N LYS A 202 8.32 -5.52 -2.24
CA LYS A 202 9.08 -6.77 -2.45
C LYS A 202 9.68 -7.34 -1.16
N PHE A 203 10.09 -6.48 -0.24
CA PHE A 203 10.63 -6.92 1.06
C PHE A 203 9.55 -7.14 2.13
N GLY A 204 8.26 -7.06 1.78
CA GLY A 204 7.15 -7.23 2.71
C GLY A 204 6.95 -6.06 3.69
N ILE A 205 7.58 -4.91 3.44
CA ILE A 205 7.54 -3.71 4.28
C ILE A 205 6.33 -2.86 3.90
N TRP A 206 5.15 -3.34 4.33
CA TRP A 206 3.86 -2.81 3.90
C TRP A 206 3.66 -1.33 4.21
N HIS A 207 3.97 -0.89 5.44
CA HIS A 207 3.63 0.46 5.90
C HIS A 207 4.37 1.55 5.11
N GLU A 208 5.63 1.29 4.76
CA GLU A 208 6.44 2.17 3.94
C GLU A 208 5.99 2.14 2.47
N ALA A 209 5.67 0.97 1.93
CA ALA A 209 5.18 0.83 0.55
C ALA A 209 3.91 1.64 0.32
N ILE A 210 2.90 1.44 1.17
CA ILE A 210 1.62 2.15 1.06
C ILE A 210 1.76 3.64 1.35
N SER A 211 2.55 4.03 2.35
CA SER A 211 2.74 5.43 2.73
C SER A 211 3.45 6.21 1.63
N GLU A 212 4.54 5.67 1.09
CA GLU A 212 5.31 6.35 0.05
C GLU A 212 4.48 6.50 -1.23
N LEU A 213 3.72 5.47 -1.61
CA LEU A 213 2.84 5.53 -2.78
C LEU A 213 1.66 6.49 -2.59
N ALA A 214 1.07 6.54 -1.39
CA ALA A 214 0.03 7.50 -1.06
C ALA A 214 0.56 8.95 -1.14
N ASN A 215 1.75 9.21 -0.59
CA ASN A 215 2.40 10.53 -0.69
C ASN A 215 2.65 10.92 -2.16
N LEU A 216 3.15 9.99 -2.99
CA LEU A 216 3.33 10.23 -4.42
C LEU A 216 2.00 10.57 -5.10
N ARG A 217 0.94 9.81 -4.85
CA ARG A 217 -0.40 10.07 -5.39
C ARG A 217 -0.95 11.43 -4.98
N LEU A 218 -0.74 11.84 -3.73
CA LEU A 218 -1.19 13.15 -3.25
C LEU A 218 -0.39 14.29 -3.88
N SER A 219 0.90 14.11 -4.12
CA SER A 219 1.75 15.10 -4.79
C SER A 219 1.48 15.22 -6.30
N GLN A 220 1.02 14.14 -6.94
CA GLN A 220 0.81 14.05 -8.40
C GLN A 220 -0.54 13.37 -8.71
N PRO A 221 -1.68 14.00 -8.35
CA PRO A 221 -2.99 13.37 -8.36
C PRO A 221 -3.49 12.96 -9.76
N ASN A 222 -2.96 13.59 -10.80
CA ASN A 222 -3.35 13.34 -12.20
C ASN A 222 -2.48 12.30 -12.91
N SER A 223 -1.42 11.79 -12.27
CA SER A 223 -0.53 10.79 -12.88
C SER A 223 -1.25 9.45 -13.09
N PRO A 224 -1.43 8.98 -14.35
CA PRO A 224 -2.03 7.67 -14.62
C PRO A 224 -1.18 6.51 -14.06
N ASP A 225 0.15 6.65 -14.12
CA ASP A 225 1.07 5.63 -13.62
C ASP A 225 0.93 5.42 -12.12
N LEU A 226 0.84 6.51 -11.33
CA LEU A 226 0.65 6.40 -9.88
C LEU A 226 -0.73 5.84 -9.50
N LYS A 227 -1.77 6.11 -10.31
CA LYS A 227 -3.09 5.49 -10.13
C LYS A 227 -3.01 3.98 -10.37
N ASN A 228 -2.32 3.56 -11.44
CA ASN A 228 -2.12 2.14 -11.75
C ASN A 228 -1.27 1.43 -10.70
N ASN A 229 -0.18 2.04 -10.24
CA ASN A 229 0.65 1.49 -9.17
C ASN A 229 -0.15 1.28 -7.88
N TRP A 230 -1.01 2.23 -7.52
CA TRP A 230 -1.89 2.10 -6.37
C TRP A 230 -2.92 0.99 -6.51
N LEU A 231 -3.58 0.92 -7.67
CA LEU A 231 -4.49 -0.17 -7.99
C LEU A 231 -3.77 -1.52 -7.85
N ASN A 232 -2.57 -1.66 -8.41
CA ASN A 232 -1.80 -2.90 -8.38
C ASN A 232 -1.37 -3.29 -6.95
N LEU A 233 -0.89 -2.32 -6.16
CA LEU A 233 -0.54 -2.56 -4.76
C LEU A 233 -1.75 -3.06 -3.96
N LEU A 234 -2.88 -2.37 -4.05
CA LEU A 234 -4.10 -2.75 -3.35
C LEU A 234 -4.65 -4.09 -3.85
N LYS A 235 -4.64 -4.32 -5.16
CA LYS A 235 -5.08 -5.59 -5.77
C LYS A 235 -4.28 -6.78 -5.25
N SER A 236 -2.95 -6.65 -5.19
CA SER A 236 -2.07 -7.71 -4.65
C SER A 236 -2.34 -8.03 -3.17
N SER A 237 -3.03 -7.12 -2.46
CA SER A 237 -3.41 -7.28 -1.06
C SER A 237 -4.91 -7.48 -0.85
N SER A 238 -5.67 -7.83 -1.90
CA SER A 238 -7.14 -8.03 -1.86
C SER A 238 -7.95 -6.78 -1.47
N LEU A 239 -7.41 -5.59 -1.72
CA LEU A 239 -8.02 -4.29 -1.45
C LEU A 239 -8.44 -3.55 -2.74
N GLU A 240 -8.50 -4.25 -3.88
CA GLU A 240 -8.83 -3.69 -5.21
C GLU A 240 -10.06 -2.77 -5.23
N PRO A 241 -11.19 -3.08 -4.57
CA PRO A 241 -12.37 -2.21 -4.56
C PRO A 241 -12.09 -0.80 -4.00
N LEU A 242 -11.07 -0.66 -3.15
CA LEU A 242 -10.74 0.61 -2.50
C LEU A 242 -9.84 1.52 -3.37
N ALA A 243 -9.39 1.06 -4.54
CA ALA A 243 -8.39 1.77 -5.36
C ALA A 243 -8.83 3.14 -5.90
N ASN A 244 -10.14 3.33 -6.05
CA ASN A 244 -10.74 4.56 -6.55
C ASN A 244 -11.27 5.48 -5.44
N ILE A 245 -11.16 5.07 -4.17
CA ILE A 245 -11.57 5.89 -3.05
C ILE A 245 -10.60 7.09 -2.89
N PRO A 246 -11.11 8.31 -2.60
CA PRO A 246 -10.25 9.47 -2.34
C PRO A 246 -9.26 9.23 -1.18
N LEU A 247 -7.99 9.53 -1.44
CA LEU A 247 -6.94 9.62 -0.42
C LEU A 247 -6.97 10.99 0.24
N LYS A 248 -6.83 11.02 1.56
CA LYS A 248 -6.70 12.25 2.35
C LYS A 248 -5.51 12.19 3.30
N ASN A 249 -4.92 13.37 3.54
CA ASN A 249 -3.96 13.61 4.62
C ASN A 249 -4.67 14.05 5.89
#